data_AF-A0A650F2N6-F1
#
_entry.id   AF-A0A650F2N6-F1
#
_cell.length_a   1.000
_cell.length_b   1.000
_cell.length_c   1.000
_cell.angle_alpha   90.00
_cell.angle_beta   90.00
_cell.angle_gamma   90.00
#
_symmetry.space_group_name_H-M   'P 1'
#
loop_
_entity.id
_entity.type
_entity.pdbx_description
1 polymer ?
#
loop_
_entity_poly.entity_id
_entity_poly.type
_entity_poly.pdbx_seq_one_letter_code
_entity_poly.pdbx_strand_id
1 'polypeptide(L)'
;MKKRTIEQTGLIPRSILRTFERFRKQLLPGAEMLVIQEFRISRYQVIVSVRCLITLIVVPLLVNLISKSFLIKPGVEYLWNQSHTEIFLNSYQENRALADLHRFEEKVYFESLVNPTFFDQPRNLSKELQTKTFEIAKNYNLESIEAISNLFADFLSFLSLSVVFVLLKPQIIILKSFLSESLYSLSDTTKSFLLILGTDLLVGFHSPRGWEVFLEWLLRHFGLPENGEFMSLFVATFPVFLDTVFKYWIFRSLNKISPSTVATYHNMIE
;
A
#
# COMPACT_ATOMS: atom_id res chain seq x y z
N MET A 1 2.74 60.03 -20.28
CA MET A 1 3.46 58.93 -20.97
C MET A 1 4.81 58.75 -20.27
N LYS A 2 4.97 57.67 -19.49
CA LYS A 2 6.05 57.50 -18.50
C LYS A 2 7.36 57.10 -19.21
N LYS A 3 8.41 57.92 -19.09
CA LYS A 3 9.75 57.69 -19.66
C LYS A 3 10.34 56.38 -19.12
N ARG A 4 10.77 55.48 -20.01
CA ARG A 4 11.65 54.35 -19.66
C ARG A 4 13.03 54.92 -19.35
N THR A 5 13.49 54.76 -18.10
CA THR A 5 14.86 55.03 -17.70
C THR A 5 15.74 53.90 -18.23
N ILE A 6 16.56 54.23 -19.24
CA ILE A 6 17.65 53.38 -19.71
C ILE A 6 18.68 53.38 -18.57
N GLU A 7 18.75 52.31 -17.79
CA GLU A 7 19.79 52.13 -16.78
C GLU A 7 21.15 52.06 -17.50
N GLN A 8 22.08 52.92 -17.09
CA GLN A 8 23.45 52.88 -17.58
C GLN A 8 24.06 51.52 -17.23
N THR A 9 24.35 50.73 -18.26
CA THR A 9 25.20 49.54 -18.13
C THR A 9 26.58 50.01 -17.73
N GLY A 10 26.92 49.92 -16.45
CA GLY A 10 28.32 49.92 -16.04
C GLY A 10 29.08 48.85 -16.85
N LEU A 11 30.35 49.09 -17.13
CA LEU A 11 31.25 48.25 -17.95
C LEU A 11 31.30 46.76 -17.55
N ILE A 12 30.68 46.39 -16.42
CA ILE A 12 30.64 45.03 -15.88
C ILE A 12 29.18 44.62 -15.66
N PRO A 13 28.68 43.56 -16.34
CA PRO A 13 27.36 43.00 -16.10
C PRO A 13 27.16 42.56 -14.64
N ARG A 14 25.99 42.86 -14.06
CA ARG A 14 25.61 42.44 -12.69
C ARG A 14 25.74 40.92 -12.46
N SER A 15 25.62 40.11 -13.52
CA SER A 15 25.83 38.66 -13.46
C SER A 15 27.27 38.30 -13.11
N ILE A 16 28.26 38.96 -13.72
CA ILE A 16 29.69 38.73 -13.44
C ILE A 16 30.04 39.15 -12.02
N LEU A 17 29.49 40.29 -11.57
CA LEU A 17 29.69 40.76 -10.19
C LEU A 17 29.14 39.75 -9.18
N ARG A 18 27.96 39.17 -9.44
CA ARG A 18 27.34 38.15 -8.59
C ARG A 18 28.11 36.83 -8.58
N THR A 19 28.69 36.43 -9.71
CA THR A 19 29.56 35.25 -9.80
C THR A 19 30.88 35.47 -9.07
N PHE A 20 31.48 36.66 -9.20
CA PHE A 20 32.70 37.04 -8.51
C PHE A 20 32.50 37.16 -6.99
N GLU A 21 31.36 37.66 -6.52
CA GLU A 21 31.01 37.66 -5.10
C GLU A 21 30.85 36.24 -4.54
N ARG A 22 30.25 35.31 -5.30
CA ARG A 22 30.18 33.89 -4.91
C ARG A 22 31.57 33.25 -4.83
N PHE A 23 32.41 33.52 -5.83
CA PHE A 23 33.79 33.04 -5.89
C PHE A 23 34.64 33.60 -4.75
N ARG A 24 34.52 34.91 -4.46
CA ARG A 24 35.18 35.57 -3.33
C ARG A 24 34.69 35.02 -1.99
N LYS A 25 33.41 34.72 -1.83
CA LYS A 25 32.87 34.04 -0.63
C LYS A 25 33.43 32.63 -0.44
N GLN A 26 33.67 31.89 -1.52
CA GLN A 26 34.31 30.57 -1.45
C GLN A 26 35.80 30.65 -1.09
N LEU A 27 36.48 31.77 -1.38
CA LEU A 27 37.90 32.02 -1.09
C LEU A 27 38.17 32.67 0.28
N LEU A 28 37.15 33.10 1.03
CA LEU A 28 37.32 33.72 2.34
C LEU A 28 37.50 32.67 3.45
N PRO A 29 38.39 32.91 4.43
CA PRO A 29 38.58 32.01 5.58
C PRO A 29 37.28 31.93 6.40
N GLY A 30 36.76 30.72 6.58
CA GLY A 30 35.46 30.45 7.22
C GLY A 30 34.43 29.77 6.31
N ALA A 31 34.63 29.75 4.99
CA ALA A 31 33.79 28.99 4.05
C ALA A 31 33.80 27.48 4.34
N GLU A 32 34.94 26.93 4.77
CA GLU A 32 35.07 25.53 5.20
C GLU A 32 34.12 25.19 6.36
N MET A 33 34.01 26.10 7.35
CA MET A 33 33.10 25.92 8.49
C MET A 33 31.63 25.92 8.06
N LEU A 34 31.26 26.74 7.08
CA LEU A 34 29.90 26.77 6.53
C LEU A 34 29.57 25.49 5.77
N VAL A 35 30.51 25.00 4.94
CA VAL A 35 30.35 23.72 4.21
C VAL A 35 30.23 22.54 5.18
N ILE A 36 31.04 22.52 6.24
CA ILE A 36 30.95 21.50 7.29
C ILE A 36 29.60 21.56 8.01
N GLN A 37 29.05 22.75 8.25
CA GLN A 37 27.73 22.92 8.86
C GLN A 37 26.60 22.46 7.93
N GLU A 38 26.61 22.83 6.65
CA GLU A 38 25.65 22.35 5.65
C GLU A 38 25.66 20.82 5.56
N PHE A 39 26.86 20.21 5.52
CA PHE A 39 27.00 18.76 5.51
C PHE A 39 26.40 18.11 6.76
N ARG A 40 26.63 18.69 7.94
CA ARG A 40 26.03 18.21 9.20
C ARG A 40 24.51 18.31 9.19
N ILE A 41 23.95 19.41 8.68
CA ILE A 41 22.50 19.63 8.58
C ILE A 41 21.89 18.62 7.61
N SER A 42 22.47 18.45 6.42
CA SER A 42 22.01 17.48 5.42
C SER A 42 22.04 16.05 5.98
N ARG A 43 23.14 15.64 6.64
CA ARG A 43 23.22 14.33 7.30
C ARG A 43 22.16 14.15 8.38
N TYR A 44 21.91 15.17 9.18
CA TYR A 44 20.87 15.13 10.21
C TYR A 44 19.48 14.97 9.58
N GLN A 45 19.17 15.74 8.53
CA GLN A 45 17.90 15.64 7.81
C GLN A 45 17.69 14.24 7.23
N VAL A 46 18.72 13.63 6.63
CA VAL A 46 18.67 12.26 6.11
C VAL A 46 18.37 11.27 7.24
N ILE A 47 19.12 11.32 8.35
CA ILE A 47 18.95 10.39 9.47
C ILE A 47 17.55 10.50 10.08
N VAL A 48 17.06 11.73 10.30
CA VAL A 48 15.72 11.96 10.85
C VAL A 48 14.64 11.50 9.88
N SER A 49 14.80 11.76 8.59
CA SER A 49 13.85 11.34 7.54
C SER A 49 13.75 9.83 7.44
N VAL A 50 14.90 9.13 7.39
CA VAL A 50 14.95 7.67 7.34
C VAL A 50 14.33 7.06 8.60
N ARG A 51 14.68 7.58 9.79
CA ARG A 51 14.07 7.12 11.05
C ARG A 51 12.56 7.35 11.06
N CYS A 52 12.09 8.52 10.64
CA CYS A 52 10.67 8.84 10.56
C CYS A 52 9.94 7.88 9.63
N LEU A 53 10.50 7.58 8.44
CA LEU A 53 9.92 6.66 7.48
C LEU A 53 9.83 5.24 8.06
N ILE A 54 10.90 4.76 8.69
CA ILE A 54 10.91 3.45 9.36
C ILE A 54 9.85 3.42 10.47
N THR A 55 9.76 4.46 11.31
CA THR A 55 8.78 4.50 12.40
C THR A 55 7.34 4.51 11.88
N LEU A 56 7.04 5.26 10.81
CA LEU A 56 5.72 5.30 10.18
C LEU A 56 5.26 3.94 9.65
N ILE A 57 6.19 3.09 9.20
CA ILE A 57 5.88 1.75 8.66
C ILE A 57 5.87 0.70 9.77
N VAL A 58 6.89 0.69 10.61
CA VAL A 58 7.14 -0.37 11.59
C VAL A 58 6.17 -0.29 12.76
N VAL A 59 5.86 0.90 13.29
CA VAL A 59 5.01 1.01 14.48
C VAL A 59 3.60 0.46 14.24
N PRO A 60 2.87 0.86 13.18
CA PRO A 60 1.53 0.32 12.94
C PRO A 60 1.54 -1.19 12.69
N LEU A 61 2.55 -1.68 11.96
CA LEU A 61 2.71 -3.11 11.70
C LEU A 61 2.94 -3.89 13.00
N LEU A 62 3.83 -3.42 13.89
CA LEU A 62 4.07 -4.06 15.17
C LEU A 62 2.82 -4.02 16.06
N VAL A 63 2.11 -2.90 16.09
CA VAL A 63 0.84 -2.79 16.84
C VAL A 63 -0.17 -3.80 16.31
N ASN A 64 -0.34 -3.93 15.00
CA ASN A 64 -1.22 -4.94 14.39
C ASN A 64 -0.80 -6.36 14.82
N LEU A 65 0.45 -6.74 14.58
CA LEU A 65 0.95 -8.10 14.85
C LEU A 65 0.84 -8.48 16.33
N ILE A 66 1.26 -7.58 17.23
CA ILE A 66 1.26 -7.83 18.68
C ILE A 66 -0.18 -7.85 19.20
N SER A 67 -0.99 -6.84 18.87
CA SER A 67 -2.37 -6.77 19.36
C SER A 67 -3.21 -7.93 18.84
N LYS A 68 -3.06 -8.28 17.57
CA LYS A 68 -3.77 -9.40 16.94
C LYS A 68 -3.44 -10.72 17.62
N SER A 69 -2.15 -11.01 17.79
CA SER A 69 -1.69 -12.28 18.33
C SER A 69 -2.02 -12.46 19.82
N PHE A 70 -1.77 -11.43 20.64
CA PHE A 70 -1.83 -11.58 22.10
C PHE A 70 -3.17 -11.19 22.72
N LEU A 71 -3.95 -10.31 22.10
CA LEU A 71 -5.14 -9.73 22.72
C LEU A 71 -6.40 -10.04 21.91
N ILE A 72 -6.40 -9.65 20.63
CA ILE A 72 -7.60 -9.66 19.80
C ILE A 72 -7.98 -11.09 19.44
N LYS A 73 -7.08 -11.87 18.84
CA LYS A 73 -7.42 -13.24 18.38
C LYS A 73 -7.88 -14.16 19.51
N PRO A 74 -7.19 -14.24 20.67
CA PRO A 74 -7.68 -15.04 21.79
C PRO A 74 -9.04 -14.54 22.33
N GLY A 75 -9.25 -13.22 22.36
CA GLY A 75 -10.50 -12.62 22.81
C GLY A 75 -11.66 -12.90 21.85
N VAL A 76 -11.43 -12.75 20.55
CA VAL A 76 -12.41 -13.06 19.50
C VAL A 76 -12.73 -14.55 19.50
N GLU A 77 -11.74 -15.43 19.60
CA GLU A 77 -11.94 -16.89 19.66
C GLU A 77 -12.81 -17.29 20.86
N TYR A 78 -12.54 -16.71 22.04
CA TYR A 78 -13.33 -16.96 23.23
C TYR A 78 -14.79 -16.49 23.06
N LEU A 79 -15.00 -15.26 22.60
CA LEU A 79 -16.33 -14.69 22.42
C LEU A 79 -17.11 -15.42 21.33
N TRP A 80 -16.49 -15.70 20.19
CA TRP A 80 -17.10 -16.36 19.04
C TRP A 80 -17.60 -17.76 19.43
N ASN A 81 -16.72 -18.60 19.98
CA ASN A 81 -17.06 -19.97 20.35
C ASN A 81 -18.05 -20.08 21.52
N GLN A 82 -18.19 -19.04 22.35
CA GLN A 82 -19.13 -19.03 23.47
C GLN A 82 -20.52 -18.50 23.10
N SER A 83 -20.57 -17.50 22.20
CA SER A 83 -21.82 -16.77 21.90
C SER A 83 -22.53 -17.23 20.64
N HIS A 84 -21.82 -17.85 19.69
CA HIS A 84 -22.38 -18.26 18.40
C HIS A 84 -22.44 -19.78 18.31
N THR A 85 -23.64 -20.30 18.01
CA THR A 85 -23.83 -21.70 17.59
C THR A 85 -23.51 -21.91 16.11
N GLU A 86 -23.46 -20.81 15.35
CA GLU A 86 -23.16 -20.81 13.92
C GLU A 86 -21.64 -20.80 13.69
N ILE A 87 -21.19 -21.69 12.81
CA ILE A 87 -19.76 -21.91 12.51
C ILE A 87 -19.24 -20.88 11.50
N PHE A 88 -20.15 -20.34 10.67
CA PHE A 88 -19.83 -19.48 9.54
C PHE A 88 -20.18 -18.03 9.86
N LEU A 89 -19.33 -17.09 9.43
CA LEU A 89 -19.60 -15.66 9.58
C LEU A 89 -20.72 -15.16 8.68
N ASN A 90 -20.87 -15.76 7.50
CA ASN A 90 -21.85 -15.36 6.49
C ASN A 90 -22.21 -16.53 5.56
N SER A 91 -23.32 -16.38 4.82
CA SER A 91 -23.82 -17.40 3.88
C SER A 91 -22.85 -17.71 2.73
N TYR A 92 -21.97 -16.77 2.38
CA TYR A 92 -20.96 -17.00 1.36
C TYR A 92 -19.90 -18.00 1.84
N GLN A 93 -19.40 -17.86 3.07
CA GLN A 93 -18.50 -18.82 3.68
C GLN A 93 -19.14 -20.20 3.83
N GLU A 94 -20.41 -20.24 4.25
CA GLU A 94 -21.19 -21.48 4.33
C GLU A 94 -21.28 -22.18 2.97
N ASN A 95 -21.66 -21.46 1.91
CA ASN A 95 -21.75 -22.01 0.56
C ASN A 95 -20.41 -22.58 0.06
N ARG A 96 -19.29 -21.91 0.37
CA ARG A 96 -17.96 -22.44 0.03
C ARG A 96 -17.63 -23.71 0.81
N ALA A 97 -17.93 -23.72 2.11
CA ALA A 97 -17.72 -24.91 2.94
C ALA A 97 -18.53 -26.11 2.46
N LEU A 98 -19.79 -25.88 2.08
CA LEU A 98 -20.66 -26.90 1.48
C LEU A 98 -20.13 -27.37 0.12
N ALA A 99 -19.64 -26.46 -0.72
CA ALA A 99 -19.04 -26.81 -2.01
C ALA A 99 -17.75 -27.65 -1.84
N ASP A 100 -16.92 -27.33 -0.86
CA ASP A 100 -15.72 -28.11 -0.54
C ASP A 100 -16.07 -29.50 -0.01
N LEU A 101 -17.10 -29.60 0.83
CA LEU A 101 -17.62 -30.88 1.32
C LEU A 101 -18.19 -31.72 0.17
N HIS A 102 -19.01 -31.13 -0.70
CA HIS A 102 -19.59 -31.81 -1.86
C HIS A 102 -18.49 -32.33 -2.80
N ARG A 103 -17.47 -31.52 -3.09
CA ARG A 103 -16.33 -31.96 -3.93
C ARG A 103 -15.59 -33.14 -3.30
N PHE A 104 -15.47 -33.17 -1.98
CA PHE A 104 -14.87 -34.30 -1.28
C PHE A 104 -15.76 -35.54 -1.36
N GLU A 105 -17.07 -35.40 -1.14
CA GLU A 105 -18.04 -36.49 -1.28
C GLU A 105 -18.03 -37.10 -2.68
N GLU A 106 -18.03 -36.26 -3.74
CA GLU A 106 -17.94 -36.72 -5.13
C GLU A 106 -16.65 -37.51 -5.39
N LYS A 107 -15.53 -37.02 -4.86
CA LYS A 107 -14.23 -37.69 -4.99
C LYS A 107 -14.26 -39.06 -4.34
N VAL A 108 -14.72 -39.12 -3.09
CA VAL A 108 -14.78 -40.36 -2.31
C VAL A 108 -15.78 -41.35 -2.93
N TYR A 109 -16.93 -40.86 -3.40
CA TYR A 109 -17.91 -41.67 -4.11
C TYR A 109 -17.33 -42.26 -5.39
N PHE A 110 -16.63 -41.46 -6.20
CA PHE A 110 -15.96 -41.93 -7.41
C PHE A 110 -14.90 -43.01 -7.11
N GLU A 111 -14.05 -42.80 -6.10
CA GLU A 111 -13.05 -43.78 -5.66
C GLU A 111 -13.69 -45.10 -5.23
N SER A 112 -14.85 -45.03 -4.56
CA SER A 112 -15.61 -46.23 -4.17
C SER A 112 -16.13 -47.05 -5.36
N LEU A 113 -16.45 -46.38 -6.49
CA LEU A 113 -16.89 -47.05 -7.71
C LEU A 113 -15.73 -47.68 -8.49
N VAL A 114 -14.56 -47.03 -8.47
CA VAL A 114 -13.38 -47.48 -9.21
C VAL A 114 -12.66 -48.63 -8.51
N ASN A 115 -12.63 -48.63 -7.17
CA ASN A 115 -11.90 -49.62 -6.40
C ASN A 115 -12.79 -50.25 -5.31
N PRO A 116 -13.44 -51.40 -5.58
CA PRO A 116 -14.39 -52.02 -4.66
C PRO A 116 -13.82 -52.42 -3.29
N THR A 117 -12.50 -52.54 -3.18
CA THR A 117 -11.78 -52.85 -1.92
C THR A 117 -11.40 -51.61 -1.12
N PHE A 118 -11.61 -50.40 -1.67
CA PHE A 118 -11.22 -49.14 -1.02
C PHE A 118 -12.04 -48.87 0.25
N PHE A 119 -13.27 -49.40 0.32
CA PHE A 119 -14.09 -49.42 1.53
C PHE A 119 -14.65 -50.82 1.79
N ASP A 120 -13.82 -51.71 2.32
CA ASP A 120 -14.27 -53.04 2.78
C ASP A 120 -15.43 -52.97 3.81
N GLN A 121 -15.66 -51.78 4.42
CA GLN A 121 -16.78 -51.55 5.33
C GLN A 121 -17.39 -50.13 5.18
N PRO A 122 -18.73 -50.00 5.09
CA PRO A 122 -19.42 -48.70 5.03
C PRO A 122 -19.21 -47.81 6.29
N ARG A 123 -18.73 -48.41 7.40
CA ARG A 123 -18.30 -47.67 8.60
C ARG A 123 -17.04 -46.83 8.40
N ASN A 124 -16.14 -47.24 7.51
CA ASN A 124 -14.90 -46.50 7.25
C ASN A 124 -15.19 -45.25 6.41
N LEU A 125 -16.05 -45.40 5.39
CA LEU A 125 -16.53 -44.29 4.56
C LEU A 125 -17.21 -43.20 5.40
N SER A 126 -18.17 -43.59 6.23
CA SER A 126 -18.89 -42.63 7.09
C SER A 126 -17.96 -41.93 8.09
N LYS A 127 -16.97 -42.64 8.64
CA LYS A 127 -15.98 -42.04 9.54
C LYS A 127 -15.07 -41.05 8.83
N GLU A 128 -14.66 -41.35 7.60
CA GLU A 128 -13.83 -40.45 6.78
C GLU A 128 -14.59 -39.18 6.42
N LEU A 129 -15.84 -39.31 5.95
CA LEU A 129 -16.73 -38.17 5.68
C LEU A 129 -16.95 -37.30 6.93
N GLN A 130 -17.21 -37.91 8.09
CA GLN A 130 -17.35 -37.17 9.35
C GLN A 130 -16.07 -36.43 9.74
N THR A 131 -14.91 -37.07 9.59
CA THR A 131 -13.62 -36.45 9.89
C THR A 131 -13.39 -35.25 8.98
N LYS A 132 -13.69 -35.38 7.68
CA LYS A 132 -13.51 -34.28 6.73
C LYS A 132 -14.50 -33.14 6.97
N THR A 133 -15.75 -33.46 7.29
CA THR A 133 -16.77 -32.48 7.65
C THR A 133 -16.32 -31.65 8.86
N PHE A 134 -15.79 -32.29 9.89
CA PHE A 134 -15.26 -31.60 11.08
C PHE A 134 -14.04 -30.73 10.74
N GLU A 135 -13.13 -31.22 9.88
CA GLU A 135 -11.97 -30.44 9.41
C GLU A 135 -12.40 -29.18 8.66
N ILE A 136 -13.34 -29.30 7.72
CA ILE A 136 -13.91 -28.17 6.97
C ILE A 136 -14.56 -27.17 7.93
N ALA A 137 -15.45 -27.64 8.80
CA ALA A 137 -16.11 -26.81 9.79
C ALA A 137 -15.10 -26.04 10.67
N LYS A 138 -14.06 -26.72 11.16
CA LYS A 138 -13.00 -26.08 11.96
C LYS A 138 -12.23 -25.02 11.17
N ASN A 139 -11.88 -25.31 9.91
CA ASN A 139 -11.12 -24.37 9.08
C ASN A 139 -11.91 -23.08 8.81
N TYR A 140 -13.19 -23.20 8.46
CA TYR A 140 -14.06 -22.04 8.22
C TYR A 140 -14.43 -21.29 9.51
N ASN A 141 -14.50 -21.97 10.66
CA ASN A 141 -14.61 -21.31 11.97
C ASN A 141 -13.38 -20.45 12.26
N LEU A 142 -12.18 -20.99 12.01
CA LEU A 142 -10.92 -20.26 12.17
C LEU A 142 -10.82 -19.09 11.19
N GLU A 143 -11.30 -19.24 9.95
CA GLU A 143 -11.37 -18.13 8.98
C GLU A 143 -12.29 -17.01 9.47
N SER A 144 -13.44 -17.35 10.08
CA SER A 144 -14.37 -16.38 10.67
C SER A 144 -13.72 -15.61 11.83
N ILE A 145 -13.06 -16.32 12.75
CA ILE A 145 -12.31 -15.72 13.86
C ILE A 145 -11.19 -14.83 13.34
N GLU A 146 -10.47 -15.27 12.30
CA GLU A 146 -9.37 -14.53 11.69
C GLU A 146 -9.88 -13.24 11.04
N ALA A 147 -10.98 -13.28 10.30
CA ALA A 147 -11.59 -12.12 9.65
C ALA A 147 -12.05 -11.05 10.66
N ILE A 148 -12.72 -11.46 11.74
CA ILE A 148 -13.12 -10.54 12.82
C ILE A 148 -11.87 -9.97 13.51
N SER A 149 -10.87 -10.82 13.76
CA SER A 149 -9.61 -10.38 14.40
C SER A 149 -8.84 -9.39 13.54
N ASN A 150 -8.82 -9.60 12.21
CA ASN A 150 -8.23 -8.69 11.23
C ASN A 150 -8.86 -7.30 11.32
N LEU A 151 -10.20 -7.23 11.33
CA LEU A 151 -10.93 -5.96 11.39
C LEU A 151 -10.50 -5.11 12.59
N PHE A 152 -10.45 -5.71 13.79
CA PHE A 152 -10.03 -5.01 15.00
C PHE A 152 -8.54 -4.67 15.01
N ALA A 153 -7.68 -5.58 14.53
CA ALA A 153 -6.23 -5.36 14.48
C ALA A 153 -5.87 -4.25 13.50
N ASP A 154 -6.54 -4.18 12.36
CA ASP A 154 -6.35 -3.15 11.34
C ASP A 154 -6.86 -1.80 11.83
N PHE A 155 -8.00 -1.78 12.53
CA PHE A 155 -8.49 -0.57 13.17
C PHE A 155 -7.47 -0.02 14.18
N LEU A 156 -6.87 -0.88 15.01
CA LEU A 156 -5.86 -0.46 15.96
C LEU A 156 -4.56 -0.02 15.25
N SER A 157 -4.17 -0.69 14.18
CA SER A 157 -3.06 -0.29 13.31
C SER A 157 -3.29 1.12 12.75
N PHE A 158 -4.48 1.40 12.22
CA PHE A 158 -4.85 2.71 11.71
C PHE A 158 -4.84 3.79 12.79
N LEU A 159 -5.35 3.47 13.99
CA LEU A 159 -5.28 4.39 15.14
C LEU A 159 -3.83 4.68 15.53
N SER A 160 -2.99 3.65 15.59
CA SER A 160 -1.57 3.81 15.93
C SER A 160 -0.83 4.64 14.88
N LEU A 161 -1.10 4.44 13.59
CA LEU A 161 -0.57 5.26 12.51
C LEU A 161 -0.98 6.73 12.68
N SER A 162 -2.27 6.97 12.99
CA SER A 162 -2.79 8.32 13.25
C SER A 162 -2.09 8.98 14.43
N VAL A 163 -1.84 8.25 15.52
CA VAL A 163 -1.08 8.73 16.67
C VAL A 163 0.37 9.05 16.28
N VAL A 164 1.04 8.17 15.55
CA VAL A 164 2.41 8.39 15.06
C VAL A 164 2.47 9.65 14.17
N PHE A 165 1.50 9.87 13.30
CA PHE A 165 1.40 11.09 12.49
C PHE A 165 1.34 12.37 13.34
N VAL A 166 0.60 12.34 14.45
CA VAL A 166 0.47 13.50 15.35
C VAL A 166 1.75 13.71 16.16
N LEU A 167 2.34 12.64 16.69
CA LEU A 167 3.56 12.71 17.51
C LEU A 167 4.81 13.08 16.71
N LEU A 168 4.93 12.60 15.47
CA LEU A 168 6.09 12.82 14.61
C LEU A 168 5.93 14.00 13.66
N LYS A 169 5.01 14.94 13.91
CA LYS A 169 4.78 16.11 13.05
C LYS A 169 6.08 16.85 12.64
N PRO A 170 7.02 17.17 13.57
CA PRO A 170 8.27 17.83 13.18
C PRO A 170 9.13 16.99 12.23
N GLN A 171 9.26 15.69 12.50
CA GLN A 171 10.05 14.76 11.69
C GLN A 171 9.41 14.55 10.31
N ILE A 172 8.07 14.56 10.23
CA ILE A 172 7.33 14.48 8.97
C ILE A 172 7.57 15.72 8.12
N ILE A 173 7.64 16.91 8.73
CA ILE A 173 7.98 18.14 7.99
C ILE A 173 9.41 18.05 7.44
N ILE A 174 10.36 17.54 8.21
CA ILE A 174 11.74 17.30 7.76
C ILE A 174 11.77 16.27 6.63
N LEU A 175 11.06 15.15 6.78
CA LEU A 175 10.93 14.10 5.76
C LEU A 175 10.34 14.65 4.45
N LYS A 176 9.28 15.47 4.55
CA LYS A 176 8.68 16.15 3.39
C LYS A 176 9.68 17.07 2.71
N SER A 177 10.42 17.86 3.47
CA SER A 177 11.46 18.74 2.92
C SER A 177 12.55 17.94 2.21
N PHE A 178 13.04 16.88 2.84
CA PHE A 178 14.06 15.99 2.29
C PHE A 178 13.60 15.31 0.99
N LEU A 179 12.39 14.72 0.97
CA LEU A 179 11.81 14.12 -0.22
C LEU A 179 11.62 15.14 -1.34
N SER A 180 11.15 16.34 -1.00
CA SER A 180 10.98 17.41 -1.98
C SER A 180 12.31 17.85 -2.59
N GLU A 181 13.33 18.05 -1.77
CA GLU A 181 14.68 18.42 -2.22
C GLU A 181 15.29 17.32 -3.09
N SER A 182 15.17 16.06 -2.67
CA SER A 182 15.60 14.90 -3.44
C SER A 182 14.91 14.86 -4.81
N LEU A 183 13.59 15.02 -4.86
CA LEU A 183 12.84 15.04 -6.13
C LEU A 183 13.23 16.22 -7.02
N TYR A 184 13.40 17.44 -6.47
CA TYR A 184 13.80 18.61 -7.24
C TYR A 184 15.22 18.51 -7.79
N SER A 185 16.12 17.83 -7.08
CA SER A 185 17.49 17.60 -7.52
C SER A 185 17.61 16.70 -8.75
N LEU A 186 16.57 15.92 -9.06
CA LEU A 186 16.55 15.04 -10.23
C LEU A 186 16.37 15.82 -11.54
N SER A 187 16.83 15.22 -12.65
CA SER A 187 16.58 15.76 -13.99
C SER A 187 15.08 15.67 -14.35
N ASP A 188 14.60 16.57 -15.20
CA ASP A 188 13.20 16.57 -15.64
C ASP A 188 12.80 15.26 -16.34
N THR A 189 13.74 14.62 -17.04
CA THR A 189 13.56 13.28 -17.63
C THR A 189 13.40 12.21 -16.55
N THR A 190 14.24 12.20 -15.51
CA THR A 190 14.13 11.23 -14.40
C THR A 190 12.84 11.42 -13.61
N LYS A 191 12.43 12.67 -13.36
CA LYS A 191 11.14 12.97 -12.72
C LYS A 191 9.97 12.41 -13.54
N SER A 192 9.97 12.66 -14.85
CA SER A 192 8.94 12.17 -15.77
C SER A 192 8.92 10.64 -15.80
N PHE A 193 10.08 10.00 -15.91
CA PHE A 193 10.21 8.55 -15.86
C PHE A 193 9.69 7.94 -14.55
N LEU A 194 10.07 8.48 -13.39
CA LEU A 194 9.59 8.00 -12.09
C LEU A 194 8.08 8.15 -11.92
N LEU A 195 7.50 9.21 -12.50
CA LEU A 195 6.05 9.41 -12.50
C LEU A 195 5.34 8.38 -13.37
N ILE A 196 5.80 8.15 -14.60
CA ILE A 196 5.24 7.12 -15.51
C ILE A 196 5.36 5.73 -14.87
N LEU A 197 6.56 5.37 -14.41
CA LEU A 197 6.81 4.09 -13.76
C LEU A 197 5.91 3.91 -12.53
N GLY A 198 5.76 4.97 -11.73
CA GLY A 198 4.90 4.97 -10.55
C GLY A 198 3.43 4.79 -10.90
N THR A 199 2.91 5.50 -11.91
CA THR A 199 1.51 5.34 -12.33
C THR A 199 1.23 3.96 -12.89
N ASP A 200 2.11 3.46 -13.76
CA ASP A 200 1.87 2.18 -14.44
C ASP A 200 1.91 1.02 -13.44
N LEU A 201 2.82 1.08 -12.46
CA LEU A 201 2.92 0.07 -11.39
C LEU A 201 1.76 0.14 -10.39
N LEU A 202 1.29 1.34 -10.03
CA LEU A 202 0.19 1.52 -9.06
C LEU A 202 -1.19 1.16 -9.63
N VAL A 203 -1.41 1.48 -10.91
CA VAL A 203 -2.74 1.32 -11.53
C VAL A 203 -2.91 -0.08 -12.11
N GLY A 204 -1.85 -0.70 -12.64
CA GLY A 204 -1.82 -2.15 -12.91
C GLY A 204 -2.98 -2.69 -13.75
N PHE A 205 -3.63 -1.87 -14.59
CA PHE A 205 -4.84 -2.26 -15.34
C PHE A 205 -4.58 -3.34 -16.41
N HIS A 206 -3.33 -3.70 -16.64
CA HIS A 206 -2.92 -4.72 -17.60
C HIS A 206 -3.25 -6.16 -17.18
N SER A 207 -3.71 -6.38 -15.94
CA SER A 207 -4.17 -7.71 -15.50
C SER A 207 -5.48 -7.62 -14.71
N PRO A 208 -6.63 -7.85 -15.36
CA PRO A 208 -7.92 -8.03 -14.68
C PRO A 208 -7.82 -9.08 -13.56
N ARG A 209 -7.06 -10.15 -13.81
CA ARG A 209 -6.84 -11.22 -12.82
C ARG A 209 -6.08 -10.73 -11.58
N GLY A 210 -5.19 -9.76 -11.72
CA GLY A 210 -4.50 -9.14 -10.58
C GLY A 210 -5.47 -8.44 -9.64
N TRP A 211 -6.43 -7.71 -10.21
CA TRP A 211 -7.50 -7.04 -9.46
C TRP A 211 -8.49 -8.02 -8.82
N GLU A 212 -8.83 -9.11 -9.51
CA GLU A 212 -9.64 -10.19 -8.93
C GLU A 212 -8.97 -10.78 -7.68
N VAL A 213 -7.71 -11.21 -7.79
CA VAL A 213 -6.97 -11.81 -6.67
C VAL A 213 -6.81 -10.82 -5.51
N PHE A 214 -6.52 -9.55 -5.79
CA PHE A 214 -6.44 -8.51 -4.77
C PHE A 214 -7.77 -8.34 -4.04
N LEU A 215 -8.88 -8.30 -4.77
CA LEU A 215 -10.20 -8.08 -4.19
C LEU A 215 -10.73 -9.31 -3.45
N GLU A 216 -10.48 -10.53 -3.95
CA GLU A 216 -10.72 -11.78 -3.22
C GLU A 216 -9.97 -11.78 -1.88
N TRP A 217 -8.68 -11.43 -1.91
CA TRP A 217 -7.87 -11.33 -0.69
C TRP A 217 -8.44 -10.29 0.27
N LEU A 218 -8.83 -9.10 -0.21
CA LEU A 218 -9.38 -8.03 0.61
C LEU A 218 -10.71 -8.43 1.27
N LEU A 219 -11.63 -9.02 0.50
CA LEU A 219 -12.92 -9.46 1.00
C LEU A 219 -12.75 -10.58 2.03
N ARG A 220 -11.88 -11.57 1.77
CA ARG A 220 -11.57 -12.63 2.75
C ARG A 220 -10.95 -12.08 4.02
N HIS A 221 -10.03 -11.13 3.89
CA HIS A 221 -9.37 -10.49 5.03
C HIS A 221 -10.37 -9.86 6.00
N PHE A 222 -11.44 -9.26 5.47
CA PHE A 222 -12.53 -8.67 6.28
C PHE A 222 -13.74 -9.61 6.50
N GLY A 223 -13.71 -10.84 5.98
CA GLY A 223 -14.84 -11.78 6.06
C GLY A 223 -16.09 -11.31 5.34
N LEU A 224 -15.92 -10.54 4.26
CA LEU A 224 -17.01 -10.05 3.40
C LEU A 224 -17.32 -11.07 2.29
N PRO A 225 -18.59 -11.16 1.84
CA PRO A 225 -18.99 -12.11 0.81
C PRO A 225 -18.40 -11.75 -0.56
N GLU A 226 -17.85 -12.74 -1.27
CA GLU A 226 -17.36 -12.56 -2.64
C GLU A 226 -18.53 -12.71 -3.62
N ASN A 227 -19.14 -11.59 -4.02
CA ASN A 227 -20.15 -11.59 -5.07
C ASN A 227 -19.48 -11.47 -6.45
N GLY A 228 -19.61 -12.50 -7.29
CA GLY A 228 -19.02 -12.52 -8.63
C GLY A 228 -19.42 -11.33 -9.51
N GLU A 229 -20.68 -10.87 -9.43
CA GLU A 229 -21.13 -9.69 -10.19
C GLU A 229 -20.45 -8.40 -9.71
N PHE A 230 -20.32 -8.23 -8.39
CA PHE A 230 -19.60 -7.10 -7.80
C PHE A 230 -18.13 -7.13 -8.18
N MET A 231 -17.49 -8.30 -8.10
CA MET A 231 -16.09 -8.48 -8.47
C MET A 231 -15.86 -8.11 -9.93
N SER A 232 -16.67 -8.64 -10.86
CA SER A 232 -16.55 -8.32 -12.28
C SER A 232 -16.80 -6.84 -12.56
N LEU A 233 -17.81 -6.23 -11.92
CA LEU A 233 -18.07 -4.80 -12.07
C LEU A 233 -16.90 -3.95 -11.55
N PHE A 234 -16.35 -4.30 -10.39
CA PHE A 234 -15.21 -3.60 -9.81
C PHE A 234 -13.98 -3.69 -10.70
N VAL A 235 -13.63 -4.90 -11.13
CA VAL A 235 -12.46 -5.15 -12.00
C VAL A 235 -12.59 -4.44 -13.35
N ALA A 236 -13.80 -4.30 -13.88
CA ALA A 236 -14.04 -3.58 -15.13
C ALA A 236 -14.00 -2.05 -14.99
N THR A 237 -14.36 -1.48 -13.84
CA THR A 237 -14.57 -0.04 -13.69
C THR A 237 -13.50 0.66 -12.83
N PHE A 238 -13.13 0.07 -11.70
CA PHE A 238 -12.27 0.70 -10.71
C PHE A 238 -10.84 0.95 -11.23
N PRO A 239 -10.17 -0.01 -11.92
CA PRO A 239 -8.82 0.24 -12.43
C PRO A 239 -8.78 1.38 -13.46
N VAL A 240 -9.77 1.45 -14.35
CA VAL A 240 -9.89 2.50 -15.37
C VAL A 240 -10.18 3.86 -14.73
N PHE A 241 -11.05 3.89 -13.72
CA PHE A 241 -11.32 5.09 -12.94
C PHE A 241 -10.06 5.59 -12.22
N LEU A 242 -9.34 4.68 -11.54
CA LEU A 242 -8.12 4.98 -10.82
C LEU A 242 -7.03 5.53 -11.76
N ASP A 243 -6.86 4.92 -12.93
CA ASP A 243 -5.97 5.39 -14.00
C ASP A 243 -6.27 6.85 -14.38
N THR A 244 -7.54 7.13 -14.66
CA THR A 244 -7.98 8.46 -15.11
C THR A 244 -7.76 9.52 -14.03
N VAL A 245 -8.05 9.20 -12.76
CA VAL A 245 -7.84 10.10 -11.63
C VAL A 245 -6.35 10.39 -11.42
N PHE A 246 -5.48 9.36 -11.45
CA PHE A 246 -4.04 9.56 -11.29
C PHE A 246 -3.43 10.36 -12.42
N LYS A 247 -3.75 10.04 -13.69
CA LYS A 247 -3.31 10.82 -14.85
C LYS A 247 -3.73 12.27 -14.72
N TYR A 248 -5.01 12.54 -14.43
CA TYR A 248 -5.51 13.89 -14.25
C TYR A 248 -4.78 14.64 -13.12
N TRP A 249 -4.60 14.00 -11.97
CA TRP A 249 -3.93 14.60 -10.82
C TRP A 249 -2.46 14.93 -11.13
N ILE A 250 -1.75 14.07 -11.85
CA ILE A 250 -0.37 14.29 -12.29
C ILE A 250 -0.30 15.45 -13.26
N PHE A 251 -1.12 15.46 -14.32
CA PHE A 251 -1.13 16.58 -15.27
C PHE A 251 -1.44 17.91 -14.58
N ARG A 252 -2.40 17.93 -13.66
CA ARG A 252 -2.74 19.14 -12.91
C ARG A 252 -1.63 19.59 -11.96
N SER A 253 -0.90 18.65 -11.37
CA SER A 253 0.19 18.94 -10.42
C SER A 253 1.45 19.39 -11.14
N LEU A 254 1.85 18.69 -12.21
CA LEU A 254 3.02 19.03 -13.02
C LEU A 254 2.86 20.39 -13.71
N ASN A 255 1.69 20.69 -14.27
CA ASN A 255 1.41 22.00 -14.90
C ASN A 255 1.58 23.19 -13.93
N LYS A 256 1.43 22.97 -12.62
CA LYS A 256 1.64 24.02 -11.61
C LYS A 256 3.10 24.17 -11.18
N ILE A 257 3.89 23.10 -11.24
CA ILE A 257 5.23 23.05 -10.62
C ILE A 257 6.33 23.20 -11.68
N SER A 258 6.19 22.54 -12.84
CA SER A 258 7.23 22.51 -13.88
C SER A 258 6.65 22.25 -15.27
N PRO A 259 6.38 23.30 -16.06
CA PRO A 259 5.89 23.16 -17.43
C PRO A 259 6.86 22.40 -18.36
N SER A 260 8.17 22.45 -18.09
CA SER A 260 9.19 21.69 -18.85
C SER A 260 9.05 20.18 -18.63
N THR A 261 8.79 19.75 -17.39
CA THR A 261 8.55 18.34 -17.05
C THR A 261 7.28 17.82 -17.73
N VAL A 262 6.25 18.66 -17.89
CA VAL A 262 5.03 18.30 -18.65
C VAL A 262 5.34 18.02 -20.12
N ALA A 263 6.12 18.90 -20.76
CA ALA A 263 6.51 18.70 -22.16
C ALA A 263 7.34 17.43 -22.35
N THR A 264 8.27 17.14 -21.43
CA THR A 264 9.05 15.89 -21.46
C THR A 264 8.17 14.66 -21.21
N TYR A 265 7.24 14.72 -20.25
CA TYR A 265 6.29 13.65 -19.97
C TYR A 265 5.40 13.33 -21.18
N HIS A 266 4.89 14.35 -21.88
CA HIS A 266 4.15 14.17 -23.13
C HIS A 266 4.99 13.48 -24.20
N ASN A 267 6.21 13.97 -24.46
CA ASN A 267 7.12 13.37 -25.44
C ASN A 267 7.56 11.93 -25.08
N MET A 268 7.40 11.49 -23.84
CA MET A 268 7.75 10.14 -23.40
C MET A 268 6.57 9.16 -23.45
N ILE A 269 5.34 9.66 -23.51
CA ILE A 269 4.11 8.86 -23.58
C ILE A 269 3.58 8.74 -25.00
N GLU A 270 3.80 9.78 -25.82
CA GLU A 270 3.50 9.82 -27.24
C GLU A 270 4.58 9.12 -28.07
#